data_AF-A0A392RAM3-F1
#
_entry.id   AF-A0A392RAM3-F1
#
_cell.length_a   1.000
_cell.length_b   1.000
_cell.length_c   1.000
_cell.angle_alpha   90.00
_cell.angle_beta   90.00
_cell.angle_gamma   90.00
#
_symmetry.space_group_name_H-M   'P 1'
#
loop_
_entity.id
_entity.type
_entity.pdbx_description
1 polymer ?
#
loop_
_entity_poly.entity_id
_entity_poly.type
_entity_poly.pdbx_seq_one_letter_code
_entity_poly.pdbx_strand_id
1 'polypeptide(L)'
;MRLDHGSIYSNGSIAYVPQVPWIISGTVRDNILFGKSYHPERTCALPRYYLPAVSRYADTVKACALDVDISLMVGGDMAYVGEK
;
A
#
# COMPACT_ATOMS: atom_id res chain seq x y z
N MET A 1 -9.21 -4.67 -21.37
CA MET A 1 -9.77 -3.50 -22.08
C MET A 1 -9.26 -3.54 -23.51
N ARG A 2 -10.14 -3.58 -24.51
CA ARG A 2 -9.77 -3.55 -25.93
C ARG A 2 -10.42 -2.34 -26.55
N LEU A 3 -9.63 -1.52 -27.24
CA LEU A 3 -10.14 -0.41 -28.04
C LEU A 3 -10.46 -0.96 -29.43
N ASP A 4 -11.71 -0.85 -29.85
CA ASP A 4 -12.15 -1.33 -31.16
C ASP A 4 -11.96 -0.26 -32.24
N HIS A 5 -12.30 0.99 -31.93
CA HIS A 5 -12.04 2.18 -32.75
C HIS A 5 -11.78 3.42 -31.87
N GLY A 6 -11.01 4.40 -32.36
CA GLY A 6 -10.75 5.69 -31.69
C GLY A 6 -9.39 5.78 -30.98
N SER A 7 -9.30 6.59 -29.93
CA SER A 7 -8.05 6.87 -29.19
C SER A 7 -8.30 7.00 -27.69
N ILE A 8 -7.40 6.46 -26.86
CA ILE A 8 -7.39 6.61 -25.39
C ILE A 8 -6.14 7.39 -24.99
N TYR A 9 -6.31 8.39 -24.12
CA TYR A 9 -5.22 9.19 -23.56
C TYR A 9 -5.34 9.26 -22.04
N SER A 10 -4.20 9.29 -21.35
CA SER A 10 -4.12 9.54 -19.92
C SER A 10 -3.00 10.53 -19.61
N ASN A 11 -3.27 11.46 -18.68
CA ASN A 11 -2.26 12.37 -18.14
C ASN A 11 -2.19 12.16 -16.62
N GLY A 12 -0.98 11.98 -16.08
CA GLY A 12 -0.76 11.70 -14.65
C GLY A 12 -0.77 10.21 -14.28
N SER A 13 -0.96 9.93 -13.00
CA SER A 13 -0.88 8.58 -12.42
C SER A 13 -2.23 7.88 -12.41
N ILE A 14 -2.23 6.58 -12.70
CA ILE A 14 -3.41 5.70 -12.62
C ILE A 14 -3.14 4.62 -11.58
N ALA A 15 -4.14 4.36 -10.73
CA ALA A 15 -4.17 3.20 -9.83
C ALA A 15 -5.30 2.26 -10.26
N TYR A 16 -5.04 0.96 -10.28
CA TYR A 16 -6.03 -0.05 -10.60
C TYR A 16 -6.42 -0.80 -9.32
N VAL A 17 -7.73 -0.86 -9.04
CA VAL A 17 -8.29 -1.58 -7.89
C VAL A 17 -9.38 -2.54 -8.42
N PRO A 18 -9.09 -3.84 -8.57
CA PRO A 18 -10.04 -4.81 -9.10
C PRO A 18 -11.20 -5.05 -8.12
N GLN A 19 -12.33 -5.57 -8.65
CA GLN A 19 -13.47 -5.98 -7.82
C GLN A 19 -13.09 -7.12 -6.86
N VAL A 20 -12.27 -8.07 -7.32
CA VAL A 20 -11.72 -9.14 -6.49
C VAL A 20 -10.29 -8.74 -6.12
N PRO A 21 -9.97 -8.54 -4.82
CA PRO A 21 -8.62 -8.19 -4.42
C PRO A 21 -7.66 -9.32 -4.74
N TRP A 22 -6.47 -8.98 -5.20
CA TRP A 22 -5.41 -9.95 -5.41
C TRP A 22 -4.48 -9.96 -4.20
N ILE A 23 -4.55 -11.02 -3.41
CA ILE A 23 -3.66 -11.27 -2.27
C ILE A 23 -2.61 -12.30 -2.69
N ILE A 24 -1.34 -11.97 -2.51
CA ILE A 24 -0.18 -12.82 -2.80
C ILE A 24 0.24 -13.51 -1.50
N SER A 25 0.72 -14.75 -1.61
CA SER A 25 1.28 -15.50 -0.48
C SER A 25 2.48 -14.76 0.14
N GLY A 26 2.36 -14.33 1.39
CA GLY A 26 3.33 -13.46 2.06
C GLY A 26 2.76 -12.82 3.32
N THR A 27 3.43 -11.81 3.87
CA THR A 27 2.88 -11.07 5.02
C THR A 27 1.82 -10.04 4.58
N VAL A 28 0.99 -9.58 5.51
CA VAL A 28 0.09 -8.44 5.27
C VAL A 28 0.88 -7.21 4.85
N ARG A 29 2.04 -6.95 5.48
CA ARG A 29 2.95 -5.86 5.10
C ARG A 29 3.42 -5.98 3.66
N ASP A 30 3.81 -7.19 3.22
CA ASP A 30 4.22 -7.43 1.83
C ASP A 30 3.09 -7.12 0.85
N ASN A 31 1.86 -7.52 1.19
CA ASN A 31 0.66 -7.25 0.41
C ASN A 31 0.26 -5.77 0.41
N ILE A 32 0.60 -4.98 1.42
CA ILE A 32 0.37 -3.52 1.40
C ILE A 32 1.48 -2.82 0.58
N LEU A 33 2.72 -3.29 0.67
CA LEU A 33 3.87 -2.69 0.02
C LEU A 33 3.96 -3.02 -1.48
N PHE A 34 3.47 -4.20 -1.90
CA PHE A 34 3.57 -4.72 -3.27
C PHE A 34 4.99 -4.52 -3.86
N GLY A 35 6.01 -5.02 -3.15
CA GLY A 35 7.41 -4.95 -3.58
C GLY A 35 8.13 -3.61 -3.33
N LYS A 36 7.46 -2.61 -2.74
CA LYS A 36 8.12 -1.39 -2.27
C LYS A 36 8.86 -1.64 -0.96
N SER A 37 9.97 -0.94 -0.75
CA SER A 37 10.71 -1.01 0.51
C SER A 37 9.87 -0.50 1.68
N TYR A 38 9.91 -1.23 2.79
CA TYR A 38 9.37 -0.76 4.07
C TYR A 38 10.26 0.34 4.64
N HIS A 39 9.66 1.49 4.98
CA HIS A 39 10.35 2.60 5.62
C HIS A 39 9.61 2.94 6.93
N PRO A 40 10.05 2.44 8.10
CA PRO A 40 9.32 2.61 9.37
C PRO A 40 9.15 4.08 9.78
N GLU A 41 10.21 4.88 9.69
CA GLU A 41 10.15 6.35 9.80
C GLU A 41 11.36 7.01 9.14
N ARG A 42 11.22 8.31 8.82
CA ARG A 42 11.98 8.97 7.75
C ARG A 42 13.46 9.23 8.10
N THR A 43 14.35 8.68 7.29
CA THR A 43 15.55 9.42 6.88
C THR A 43 15.13 10.54 5.93
N CYS A 44 14.54 11.59 6.47
CA CYS A 44 14.52 12.88 5.78
C CYS A 44 15.94 13.43 5.82
N ALA A 45 16.69 13.24 4.74
CA ALA A 45 17.98 13.91 4.56
C ALA A 45 17.86 15.44 4.39
N LEU A 46 16.67 16.04 4.54
CA LEU A 46 16.48 17.48 4.51
C LEU A 46 15.50 17.95 5.59
N PRO A 47 15.85 19.02 6.34
CA PRO A 47 14.97 19.63 7.31
C PRO A 47 13.95 20.48 6.57
N ARG A 48 12.77 19.94 6.27
CA ARG A 48 11.64 20.80 5.91
C ARG A 48 10.70 20.86 7.08
N TYR A 49 11.03 21.82 7.95
CA TYR A 49 10.12 22.61 8.79
C TYR A 49 8.67 22.40 8.31
N TYR A 50 7.80 21.85 9.17
CA TYR A 50 6.33 21.78 9.02
C TYR A 50 5.58 20.57 8.43
N LEU A 51 6.15 19.38 8.28
CA LEU A 51 5.29 18.18 8.11
C LEU A 51 5.86 16.98 8.89
N PRO A 52 5.06 16.32 9.77
CA PRO A 52 5.54 15.16 10.50
C PRO A 52 6.05 14.11 9.51
N ALA A 53 7.12 13.44 9.93
CA ALA A 53 7.81 12.45 9.16
C ALA A 53 6.98 11.16 9.04
N VAL A 54 5.81 11.21 8.41
CA VAL A 54 4.95 10.03 8.28
C VAL A 54 5.48 9.10 7.20
N SER A 55 5.59 7.82 7.54
CA SER A 55 5.87 6.75 6.59
C SER A 55 4.68 6.57 5.65
N ARG A 56 4.92 6.44 4.33
CA ARG A 56 3.85 6.11 3.37
C ARG A 56 3.09 4.85 3.76
N TYR A 57 3.76 3.91 4.41
CA TYR A 57 3.13 2.71 4.92
C TYR A 57 2.14 3.03 6.04
N ALA A 58 2.59 3.75 7.07
CA ALA A 58 1.74 4.17 8.18
C ALA A 58 0.56 5.04 7.73
N ASP A 59 0.80 5.97 6.79
CA ASP A 59 -0.26 6.76 6.15
C ASP A 59 -1.29 5.87 5.44
N THR A 60 -0.82 4.85 4.71
CA THR A 60 -1.71 3.92 4.00
C THR A 60 -2.56 3.11 4.98
N VAL A 61 -1.95 2.53 6.02
CA VAL A 61 -2.66 1.77 7.05
C VAL A 61 -3.74 2.63 7.71
N LYS A 62 -3.39 3.87 8.07
CA LYS A 62 -4.32 4.82 8.69
C LYS A 62 -5.43 5.28 7.75
N ALA A 63 -5.09 5.65 6.50
CA ALA A 63 -6.05 6.12 5.52
C ALA A 63 -7.06 5.03 5.12
N CYS A 64 -6.63 3.77 5.16
CA CYS A 64 -7.49 2.60 4.90
C CYS A 64 -8.16 2.05 6.17
N ALA A 65 -7.98 2.69 7.33
CA ALA A 65 -8.52 2.24 8.62
C ALA A 65 -8.18 0.77 8.97
N LEU A 66 -7.01 0.30 8.54
CA LEU A 66 -6.55 -1.08 8.75
C LEU A 66 -5.89 -1.27 10.12
N ASP A 67 -5.70 -0.21 10.90
CA ASP A 67 -5.01 -0.23 12.18
C ASP A 67 -5.68 -1.18 13.18
N VAL A 68 -7.01 -1.15 13.27
CA VAL A 68 -7.76 -2.04 14.17
C VAL A 68 -7.67 -3.48 13.69
N ASP A 69 -7.91 -3.74 12.40
CA ASP A 69 -7.88 -5.11 11.85
C ASP A 69 -6.50 -5.76 12.00
N ILE A 70 -5.44 -5.03 11.67
CA ILE A 70 -4.05 -5.49 11.83
C ILE A 70 -3.75 -5.77 13.30
N SER A 71 -4.22 -4.94 14.23
CA SER A 71 -3.99 -5.14 15.67
C SER A 71 -4.60 -6.43 16.23
N LEU A 72 -5.65 -6.94 15.58
CA LEU A 72 -6.32 -8.18 15.95
C LEU A 72 -5.61 -9.43 15.39
N MET A 73 -4.68 -9.27 14.44
CA MET A 73 -3.96 -10.40 13.84
C MET A 73 -2.82 -10.88 14.74
N VAL A 74 -2.64 -12.21 14.84
CA VAL A 74 -1.48 -12.79 15.51
C VAL A 74 -0.22 -12.43 14.71
N GLY A 75 0.66 -11.61 15.30
CA GLY A 75 1.85 -11.09 14.64
C GLY A 75 1.64 -9.77 13.88
N GLY A 76 0.47 -9.15 14.01
CA GLY A 76 0.17 -7.85 13.41
C GLY A 76 0.31 -7.87 11.90
N ASP A 77 1.01 -6.89 11.34
CA ASP A 77 1.22 -6.79 9.90
C ASP A 77 2.22 -7.82 9.33
N MET A 78 2.90 -8.56 10.20
CA MET A 78 3.72 -9.72 9.82
C MET A 78 2.92 -11.01 9.72
N ALA A 79 1.60 -10.98 9.99
CA ALA A 79 0.72 -12.12 9.80
C ALA A 79 0.77 -12.59 8.35
N TYR A 80 0.84 -13.92 8.15
CA TYR A 80 0.90 -14.53 6.82
C TYR A 80 -0.49 -14.65 6.21
N VAL A 81 -0.64 -14.22 4.96
CA VAL A 81 -1.89 -14.23 4.18
C VAL A 81 -1.63 -14.73 2.76
N GLY A 82 -2.70 -15.08 2.05
CA GLY A 82 -2.68 -15.68 0.72
C GLY A 82 -2.89 -17.18 0.74
N GLU A 83 -3.01 -17.77 -0.44
CA GLU A 83 -3.20 -19.21 -0.60
C GLU A 83 -1.89 -19.97 -0.27
N LYS A 84 -2.03 -21.22 0.20
CA LYS A 84 -0.93 -22.17 0.33
C LYS A 84 -0.75 -22.95 -0.96
#